data_AF-A0A6A6KTB3-F1
#
_entry.id   AF-A0A6A6KTB3-F1
#
_cell.length_a   1.000
_cell.length_b   1.000
_cell.length_c   1.000
_cell.angle_alpha   90.00
_cell.angle_beta   90.00
_cell.angle_gamma   90.00
#
_symmetry.space_group_name_H-M   'P 1'
#
loop_
_entity.id
_entity.type
_entity.pdbx_description
1 polymer ?
#
loop_
_entity_poly.entity_id
_entity_poly.type
_entity_poly.pdbx_seq_one_letter_code
_entity_poly.pdbx_strand_id
1 'polypeptide(L)'
;MFHDLKMNLKSFCYELHTTPMFQQAIDAFISTVVEVVVGNVWLAGHSLGSALALLVGKSMAKRDRHIKTLLFNPPFLSLYKNNFHHRTSIAASLVKGVYILEHDRQRNRQGPQSLAPPWWEFFHFQLNHLLIDVDGSIFGAVYEFKYFAYHSAQNAPRFVVAFRGTIKKRGSILRDFKLDLLCLCNELHRSSRFQLAEQALRNIVALTGPTNVWLAGHSLGSAIALLGGKKMAKMGIPIESYLFNPPILFSPIERIKNQKLKHGIHFTSSMVKAGLAVALKGNHQRSQQEDPFVALSTWLPYLFVNPADPICSKYIGYFVQKNGMEGTGTGKFERLLAARRKLLGAPGRDSEPSHLIPSACLTVNLSESPSFKQAHGIHQWWNPNLKFQSELHKFR
;
A
#
# COMPACT_ATOMS: atom_id res chain seq x y z
N MET A 1 18.45 -23.75 23.43
CA MET A 1 17.01 -24.11 23.55
C MET A 1 16.11 -23.46 22.48
N PHE A 2 16.02 -22.12 22.33
CA PHE A 2 15.25 -21.50 21.22
C PHE A 2 15.96 -21.50 19.85
N HIS A 3 17.28 -21.67 19.82
CA HIS A 3 18.06 -21.74 18.58
C HIS A 3 17.92 -23.11 17.88
N ASP A 4 17.78 -24.19 18.67
CA ASP A 4 17.60 -25.56 18.16
C ASP A 4 16.23 -25.78 17.51
N LEU A 5 15.18 -25.12 18.02
CA LEU A 5 13.84 -25.18 17.41
C LEU A 5 13.82 -24.55 15.99
N LYS A 6 14.64 -23.52 15.76
CA LYS A 6 14.79 -22.84 14.45
C LYS A 6 15.58 -23.67 13.44
N MET A 7 16.57 -24.43 13.88
CA MET A 7 17.32 -25.39 13.04
C MET A 7 16.45 -26.61 12.68
N ASN A 8 15.63 -27.10 13.62
CA ASN A 8 14.67 -28.18 13.36
C ASN A 8 13.58 -27.79 12.35
N LEU A 9 13.19 -26.51 12.27
CA LEU A 9 12.28 -25.97 11.25
C LEU A 9 12.83 -26.09 9.81
N LYS A 10 14.15 -26.10 9.65
CA LYS A 10 14.87 -26.18 8.37
C LYS A 10 14.95 -27.62 7.86
N SER A 11 15.22 -28.58 8.76
CA SER A 11 15.26 -30.02 8.46
C SER A 11 13.86 -30.56 8.18
N PHE A 12 12.90 -30.26 9.07
CA PHE A 12 11.55 -30.82 9.01
C PHE A 12 10.83 -30.48 7.69
N CYS A 13 10.86 -29.24 7.21
CA CYS A 13 10.15 -28.87 5.96
C CYS A 13 10.83 -29.36 4.67
N TYR A 14 12.15 -29.55 4.65
CA TYR A 14 12.87 -30.09 3.49
C TYR A 14 12.80 -31.63 3.46
N GLU A 15 12.86 -32.26 4.63
CA GLU A 15 12.77 -33.71 4.78
C GLU A 15 11.34 -34.23 4.62
N LEU A 16 10.30 -33.50 5.02
CA LEU A 16 8.91 -34.00 4.91
C LEU A 16 8.56 -34.41 3.47
N HIS A 17 8.84 -33.61 2.45
CA HIS A 17 8.51 -34.00 1.07
C HIS A 17 9.34 -35.16 0.50
N THR A 18 10.45 -35.52 1.14
CA THR A 18 11.45 -36.46 0.62
C THR A 18 11.65 -37.68 1.51
N THR A 19 11.09 -37.72 2.72
CA THR A 19 11.16 -38.88 3.60
C THR A 19 10.07 -39.90 3.27
N PRO A 20 10.42 -41.19 3.08
CA PRO A 20 9.44 -42.27 2.92
C PRO A 20 8.42 -42.32 4.07
N MET A 21 8.84 -41.94 5.27
CA MET A 21 8.02 -41.92 6.48
C MET A 21 6.88 -40.89 6.40
N PHE A 22 7.09 -39.75 5.72
CA PHE A 22 6.05 -38.75 5.51
C PHE A 22 5.02 -39.20 4.49
N GLN A 23 5.48 -39.79 3.39
CA GLN A 23 4.60 -40.35 2.39
C GLN A 23 3.78 -41.51 2.97
N GLN A 24 4.39 -42.36 3.80
CA GLN A 24 3.69 -43.37 4.59
C GLN A 24 2.68 -42.78 5.58
N ALA A 25 3.01 -41.68 6.27
CA ALA A 25 2.08 -41.01 7.18
C ALA A 25 0.90 -40.38 6.43
N ILE A 26 1.15 -39.79 5.25
CA ILE A 26 0.10 -39.30 4.35
C ILE A 26 -0.76 -40.47 3.87
N ASP A 27 -0.16 -41.55 3.38
CA ASP A 27 -0.90 -42.69 2.83
C ASP A 27 -1.68 -43.44 3.92
N ALA A 28 -1.14 -43.54 5.15
CA ALA A 28 -1.84 -44.06 6.32
C ALA A 28 -3.02 -43.16 6.71
N PHE A 29 -2.83 -41.84 6.77
CA PHE A 29 -3.92 -40.90 7.03
C PHE A 29 -4.99 -40.95 5.94
N ILE A 30 -4.59 -41.05 4.66
CA ILE A 30 -5.51 -41.23 3.53
C ILE A 30 -6.27 -42.55 3.68
N SER A 31 -5.62 -43.64 4.06
CA SER A 31 -6.26 -44.93 4.31
C SER A 31 -7.31 -44.85 5.42
N THR A 32 -6.99 -44.18 6.53
CA THR A 32 -7.95 -43.96 7.64
C THR A 32 -9.13 -43.09 7.22
N VAL A 33 -8.89 -42.04 6.41
CA VAL A 33 -9.97 -41.16 5.92
C VAL A 33 -10.78 -41.79 4.77
N VAL A 34 -10.29 -42.86 4.14
CA VAL A 34 -11.08 -43.65 3.18
C VAL A 34 -12.14 -44.50 3.89
N GLU A 35 -11.87 -44.95 5.12
CA GLU A 35 -12.82 -45.72 5.94
C GLU A 35 -13.93 -44.84 6.56
N VAL A 36 -13.69 -43.54 6.69
CA VAL A 36 -14.64 -42.57 7.26
C VAL A 36 -15.24 -41.72 6.14
N VAL A 37 -16.56 -41.50 6.15
CA VAL A 37 -17.22 -40.64 5.15
C VAL A 37 -16.56 -39.25 5.14
N VAL A 38 -15.93 -38.89 4.01
CA VAL A 38 -15.07 -37.70 3.82
C VAL A 38 -15.73 -36.38 4.27
N GLY A 39 -17.06 -36.30 4.26
CA GLY A 39 -17.83 -35.13 4.69
C GLY A 39 -17.70 -34.76 6.17
N ASN A 40 -17.23 -35.68 7.03
CA ASN A 40 -17.15 -35.48 8.49
C ASN A 40 -15.73 -35.27 9.03
N VAL A 41 -14.71 -35.21 8.15
CA VAL A 41 -13.32 -35.07 8.59
C VAL A 41 -12.84 -33.64 8.34
N TRP A 42 -12.36 -32.98 9.40
CA TRP A 42 -11.73 -31.67 9.32
C TRP A 42 -10.26 -31.80 9.68
N LEU A 43 -9.40 -31.15 8.91
CA LEU A 43 -7.96 -31.20 9.12
C LEU A 43 -7.47 -29.86 9.63
N ALA A 44 -7.12 -29.79 10.90
CA ALA A 44 -6.63 -28.58 11.52
C ALA A 44 -5.12 -28.66 11.80
N GLY A 45 -4.43 -27.53 11.73
CA GLY A 45 -3.04 -27.47 12.14
C GLY A 45 -2.60 -26.07 12.51
N HIS A 46 -1.65 -25.95 13.43
CA HIS A 46 -1.01 -24.68 13.83
C HIS A 46 0.47 -24.66 13.44
N SER A 47 0.98 -23.54 12.93
CA SER A 47 2.38 -23.38 12.52
C SER A 47 2.81 -24.49 11.55
N LEU A 48 3.81 -25.31 11.88
CA LEU A 48 4.20 -26.48 11.08
C LEU A 48 3.07 -27.48 10.84
N GLY A 49 2.19 -27.67 11.82
CA GLY A 49 1.01 -28.53 11.66
C GLY A 49 0.05 -28.00 10.58
N SER A 50 -0.01 -26.68 10.37
CA SER A 50 -0.83 -26.10 9.31
C SER A 50 -0.20 -26.28 7.92
N ALA A 51 1.14 -26.30 7.84
CA ALA A 51 1.87 -26.67 6.63
C ALA A 51 1.55 -28.13 6.24
N LEU A 52 1.56 -29.03 7.22
CA LEU A 52 1.17 -30.42 7.04
C LEU A 52 -0.30 -30.56 6.62
N ALA A 53 -1.21 -29.90 7.35
CA ALA A 53 -2.63 -29.90 7.04
C ALA A 53 -2.90 -29.43 5.61
N LEU A 54 -2.17 -28.41 5.14
CA LEU A 54 -2.27 -27.95 3.76
C LEU A 54 -1.79 -29.01 2.75
N LEU A 55 -0.64 -29.64 2.99
CA LEU A 55 -0.07 -30.62 2.07
C LEU A 55 -0.99 -31.83 1.90
N VAL A 56 -1.53 -32.32 3.01
CA VAL A 56 -2.54 -33.40 3.02
C VAL A 56 -3.81 -32.94 2.30
N GLY A 57 -4.33 -31.74 2.60
CA GLY A 57 -5.50 -31.20 1.92
C GLY A 57 -5.32 -31.06 0.41
N LYS A 58 -4.16 -30.60 -0.05
CA LYS A 58 -3.80 -30.54 -1.49
C LYS A 58 -3.71 -31.92 -2.12
N SER A 59 -3.11 -32.89 -1.42
CA SER A 59 -3.01 -34.28 -1.89
C SER A 59 -4.41 -34.90 -2.06
N MET A 60 -5.31 -34.64 -1.11
CA MET A 60 -6.70 -35.10 -1.16
C MET A 60 -7.49 -34.44 -2.29
N ALA A 61 -7.34 -33.13 -2.49
CA ALA A 61 -7.99 -32.42 -3.59
C ALA A 61 -7.54 -32.95 -4.96
N LYS A 62 -6.26 -33.32 -5.14
CA LYS A 62 -5.77 -33.97 -6.38
C LYS A 62 -6.41 -35.34 -6.64
N ARG A 63 -6.95 -35.98 -5.61
CA ARG A 63 -7.66 -37.27 -5.70
C ARG A 63 -9.19 -37.07 -5.67
N ASP A 64 -9.66 -35.87 -6.00
CA ASP A 64 -11.07 -35.46 -6.02
C ASP A 64 -11.81 -35.64 -4.68
N ARG A 65 -11.07 -35.52 -3.57
CA ARG A 65 -11.60 -35.58 -2.21
C ARG A 65 -11.46 -34.23 -1.52
N HIS A 66 -12.57 -33.53 -1.37
CA HIS A 66 -12.60 -32.22 -0.73
C HIS A 66 -12.74 -32.34 0.79
N ILE A 67 -11.68 -31.97 1.52
CA ILE A 67 -11.65 -31.93 2.99
C ILE A 67 -11.51 -30.48 3.45
N LYS A 68 -12.24 -30.10 4.50
CA LYS A 68 -12.08 -28.78 5.12
C LYS A 68 -10.76 -28.73 5.90
N THR A 69 -9.87 -27.83 5.51
CA THR A 69 -8.60 -27.59 6.22
C THR A 69 -8.61 -26.28 6.99
N LEU A 70 -8.36 -26.33 8.30
CA LEU A 70 -8.25 -25.16 9.18
C LEU A 70 -6.77 -24.88 9.48
N LEU A 71 -6.25 -23.80 8.91
CA LEU A 71 -4.82 -23.49 8.95
C LEU A 71 -4.57 -22.30 9.89
N PHE A 72 -3.94 -22.56 11.02
CA PHE A 72 -3.58 -21.54 11.99
C PHE A 72 -2.08 -21.20 11.84
N ASN A 73 -1.75 -19.93 11.56
CA ASN A 73 -0.38 -19.45 11.43
C ASN A 73 0.52 -20.22 10.39
N PRO A 74 0.10 -20.39 9.12
CA PRO A 74 0.89 -21.17 8.18
C PRO A 74 2.24 -20.57 7.79
N PRO A 75 3.33 -21.37 7.78
CA PRO A 75 4.67 -20.88 7.49
C PRO A 75 4.91 -20.60 5.99
N PHE A 76 3.99 -21.01 5.11
CA PHE A 76 4.16 -20.89 3.66
C PHE A 76 3.42 -19.70 3.07
N LEU A 77 4.14 -18.68 2.59
CA LEU A 77 3.56 -17.51 1.92
C LEU A 77 2.78 -17.84 0.62
N SER A 78 2.94 -19.05 0.05
CA SER A 78 2.29 -19.47 -1.19
C SER A 78 0.77 -19.60 -1.12
N LEU A 79 0.20 -19.80 0.08
CA LEU A 79 -1.25 -19.71 0.33
C LEU A 79 -1.79 -18.29 0.33
N TYR A 80 -0.91 -17.34 0.57
CA TYR A 80 -1.27 -15.97 0.89
C TYR A 80 -1.28 -15.06 -0.35
N LYS A 81 -0.68 -15.49 -1.48
CA LYS A 81 -0.63 -14.73 -2.75
C LYS A 81 -1.97 -14.68 -3.50
N ASN A 82 -2.76 -15.75 -3.48
CA ASN A 82 -4.04 -15.77 -4.20
C ASN A 82 -5.19 -15.15 -3.39
N ASN A 83 -4.95 -14.84 -2.11
CA ASN A 83 -5.94 -14.22 -1.27
C ASN A 83 -5.71 -12.70 -1.23
N PHE A 84 -6.46 -11.98 -2.06
CA PHE A 84 -6.46 -10.51 -2.10
C PHE A 84 -6.62 -9.87 -0.71
N HIS A 85 -7.50 -10.39 0.14
CA HIS A 85 -7.66 -9.90 1.51
C HIS A 85 -6.42 -10.09 2.35
N HIS A 86 -5.72 -11.20 2.18
CA HIS A 86 -4.54 -11.47 2.98
C HIS A 86 -3.40 -10.51 2.63
N ARG A 87 -3.14 -10.28 1.33
CA ARG A 87 -2.15 -9.28 0.89
C ARG A 87 -2.50 -7.88 1.40
N THR A 88 -3.78 -7.53 1.32
CA THR A 88 -4.33 -6.30 1.88
C THR A 88 -4.05 -6.20 3.39
N SER A 89 -4.27 -7.29 4.12
CA SER A 89 -4.04 -7.37 5.56
C SER A 89 -2.55 -7.25 5.92
N ILE A 90 -1.66 -7.91 5.17
CA ILE A 90 -0.19 -7.75 5.34
C ILE A 90 0.17 -6.28 5.15
N ALA A 91 -0.16 -5.69 4.00
CA ALA A 91 0.23 -4.32 3.67
C ALA A 91 -0.32 -3.30 4.69
N ALA A 92 -1.59 -3.45 5.08
CA ALA A 92 -2.20 -2.60 6.10
C ALA A 92 -1.54 -2.77 7.48
N SER A 93 -1.20 -4.00 7.87
CA SER A 93 -0.54 -4.30 9.16
C SER A 93 0.87 -3.73 9.22
N LEU A 94 1.65 -3.83 8.13
CA LEU A 94 2.98 -3.23 8.05
C LEU A 94 2.91 -1.70 8.13
N VAL A 95 1.93 -1.07 7.46
CA VAL A 95 1.67 0.38 7.60
C VAL A 95 1.28 0.73 9.05
N LYS A 96 0.49 -0.11 9.71
CA LYS A 96 0.18 0.07 11.13
C LYS A 96 1.39 -0.10 12.04
N GLY A 97 2.32 -1.00 11.70
CA GLY A 97 3.62 -1.11 12.36
C GLY A 97 4.34 0.23 12.41
N VAL A 98 4.36 1.00 11.32
CA VAL A 98 4.94 2.35 11.29
C VAL A 98 4.24 3.34 12.23
N TYR A 99 2.92 3.28 12.34
CA TYR A 99 2.19 4.08 13.33
C TYR A 99 2.59 3.73 14.76
N ILE A 100 2.77 2.45 15.06
CA ILE A 100 3.14 2.01 16.41
C ILE A 100 4.62 2.31 16.71
N LEU A 101 5.52 2.19 15.72
CA LEU A 101 6.92 2.63 15.84
C LEU A 101 7.01 4.10 16.29
N GLU A 102 6.25 4.99 15.66
CA GLU A 102 6.23 6.40 16.07
C GLU A 102 5.59 6.62 17.44
N HIS A 103 4.57 5.84 17.81
CA HIS A 103 3.99 5.92 19.15
C HIS A 103 4.93 5.40 20.24
N ASP A 104 5.68 4.34 19.96
CA ASP A 104 6.69 3.79 20.87
C ASP A 104 7.82 4.81 21.04
N ARG A 105 8.27 5.47 19.96
CA ARG A 105 9.21 6.61 20.03
C ARG A 105 8.67 7.75 20.89
N GLN A 106 7.43 8.20 20.65
CA GLN A 106 6.81 9.30 21.43
C GLN A 106 6.64 8.97 22.92
N ARG A 107 6.57 7.69 23.28
CA ARG A 107 6.41 7.20 24.66
C ARG A 107 7.68 6.59 25.24
N ASN A 108 8.82 6.73 24.55
CA ASN A 108 10.10 6.13 24.93
C ASN A 108 10.01 4.62 25.27
N ARG A 109 9.18 3.89 24.54
CA ARG A 109 9.10 2.43 24.68
C ARG A 109 10.18 1.78 23.84
N GLN A 110 10.97 0.91 24.47
CA GLN A 110 12.09 0.22 23.84
C GLN A 110 12.11 -1.25 24.27
N GLY A 111 12.75 -2.09 23.45
CA GLY A 111 12.95 -3.50 23.73
C GLY A 111 11.65 -4.23 24.09
N PRO A 112 11.57 -4.89 25.27
CA PRO A 112 10.37 -5.63 25.68
C PRO A 112 9.09 -4.79 25.80
N GLN A 113 9.21 -3.46 25.94
CA GLN A 113 8.05 -2.56 26.05
C GLN A 113 7.52 -2.11 24.67
N SER A 114 8.24 -2.39 23.59
CA SER A 114 7.86 -2.01 22.24
C SER A 114 6.62 -2.79 21.79
N LEU A 115 5.61 -2.09 21.28
CA LEU A 115 4.37 -2.67 20.78
C LEU A 115 4.39 -2.84 19.25
N ALA A 116 5.39 -2.27 18.58
CA ALA A 116 5.50 -2.32 17.14
C ALA A 116 5.86 -3.70 16.55
N PRO A 117 6.79 -4.50 17.13
CA PRO A 117 7.26 -5.75 16.52
C PRO A 117 6.20 -6.75 16.06
N PRO A 118 5.12 -7.01 16.83
CA PRO A 118 4.08 -7.94 16.41
C PRO A 118 3.44 -7.64 15.05
N TRP A 119 3.44 -6.38 14.60
CA TRP A 119 2.79 -5.96 13.34
C TRP A 119 3.49 -6.48 12.08
N TRP A 120 4.78 -6.81 12.16
CA TRP A 120 5.53 -7.37 11.04
C TRP A 120 6.03 -8.79 11.31
N GLU A 121 6.31 -9.13 12.58
CA GLU A 121 6.78 -10.47 12.95
C GLU A 121 5.74 -11.56 12.69
N PHE A 122 4.45 -11.24 12.89
CA PHE A 122 3.35 -12.15 12.59
C PHE A 122 3.36 -12.60 11.13
N PHE A 123 3.76 -11.73 10.21
CA PHE A 123 3.86 -12.00 8.77
C PHE A 123 5.26 -12.41 8.33
N HIS A 124 6.14 -12.78 9.28
CA HIS A 124 7.51 -13.19 9.06
C HIS A 124 8.41 -12.15 8.37
N PHE A 125 8.11 -10.87 8.60
CA PHE A 125 9.01 -9.79 8.24
C PHE A 125 9.94 -9.46 9.41
N GLN A 126 10.99 -8.71 9.11
CA GLN A 126 11.85 -8.01 10.06
C GLN A 126 11.98 -6.55 9.65
N LEU A 127 12.19 -5.65 10.63
CA LEU A 127 12.50 -4.26 10.36
C LEU A 127 13.93 -4.18 9.81
N ASN A 128 14.10 -3.67 8.59
CA ASN A 128 15.41 -3.48 7.97
C ASN A 128 15.98 -2.10 8.34
N HIS A 129 15.21 -1.02 8.13
CA HIS A 129 15.55 0.31 8.63
C HIS A 129 14.33 1.24 8.72
N LEU A 130 14.48 2.29 9.53
CA LEU A 130 13.48 3.33 9.74
C LEU A 130 13.68 4.49 8.76
N LEU A 131 12.57 5.10 8.35
CA LEU A 131 12.58 6.38 7.63
C LEU A 131 12.16 7.47 8.61
N ILE A 132 13.13 8.30 8.97
CA ILE A 132 13.03 9.34 10.00
C ILE A 132 13.09 10.70 9.31
N ASP A 133 12.14 11.57 9.64
CA ASP A 133 12.07 12.92 9.12
C ASP A 133 13.01 13.87 9.88
N VAL A 134 13.19 15.10 9.37
CA VAL A 134 14.06 16.14 9.97
C VAL A 134 13.67 16.50 11.41
N ASP A 135 12.40 16.30 11.78
CA ASP A 135 11.88 16.52 13.13
C ASP A 135 12.06 15.31 14.06
N GLY A 136 12.78 14.27 13.62
CA GLY A 136 13.00 13.03 14.35
C GLY A 136 11.79 12.09 14.38
N SER A 137 10.69 12.43 13.68
CA SER A 137 9.52 11.57 13.60
C SER A 137 9.74 10.41 12.64
N ILE A 138 9.37 9.20 13.05
CA ILE A 138 9.38 8.03 12.17
C ILE A 138 8.16 8.15 11.28
N PHE A 139 8.31 8.28 9.96
CA PHE A 139 7.19 8.41 9.02
C PHE A 139 7.06 7.20 8.09
N GLY A 140 8.09 6.38 7.99
CA GLY A 140 8.10 5.16 7.20
C GLY A 140 9.05 4.11 7.77
N ALA A 141 8.97 2.91 7.20
CA ALA A 141 9.88 1.82 7.50
C ALA A 141 10.05 0.93 6.26
N VAL A 142 11.23 0.31 6.16
CA VAL A 142 11.48 -0.76 5.21
C VAL A 142 11.51 -2.08 5.97
N TYR A 143 10.66 -3.01 5.54
CA TYR A 143 10.57 -4.35 6.09
C TYR A 143 11.18 -5.35 5.11
N GLU A 144 11.93 -6.32 5.61
CA GLU A 144 12.48 -7.42 4.81
C GLU A 144 11.83 -8.74 5.19
N PHE A 145 11.52 -9.57 4.19
CA PHE A 145 10.95 -10.89 4.41
C PHE A 145 12.04 -11.87 4.86
N LYS A 146 11.86 -12.50 6.04
CA LYS A 146 12.88 -13.36 6.68
C LYS A 146 13.26 -14.59 5.86
N TYR A 147 12.35 -15.06 5.00
CA TYR A 147 12.51 -16.33 4.28
C TYR A 147 12.73 -16.16 2.78
N PHE A 148 13.16 -14.98 2.32
CA PHE A 148 13.32 -14.72 0.88
C PHE A 148 14.37 -15.61 0.20
N ALA A 149 15.43 -16.02 0.91
CA ALA A 149 16.49 -16.88 0.39
C ALA A 149 16.05 -18.33 0.09
N TYR A 150 14.82 -18.71 0.46
CA TYR A 150 14.29 -20.06 0.24
C TYR A 150 13.41 -20.08 -1.02
N HIS A 151 13.62 -21.06 -1.91
CA HIS A 151 12.89 -21.21 -3.20
C HIS A 151 11.35 -21.27 -3.06
N SER A 152 10.82 -21.46 -1.85
CA SER A 152 9.40 -21.37 -1.50
C SER A 152 8.84 -19.95 -1.40
N ALA A 153 9.70 -18.92 -1.50
CA ALA A 153 9.34 -17.49 -1.47
C ALA A 153 9.14 -16.86 -2.86
N GLN A 154 9.05 -17.66 -3.94
CA GLN A 154 8.89 -17.23 -5.35
C GLN A 154 7.76 -16.22 -5.65
N ASN A 155 7.02 -15.80 -4.63
CA ASN A 155 5.75 -15.12 -4.70
C ASN A 155 5.55 -14.06 -3.59
N ALA A 156 6.56 -13.85 -2.73
CA ALA A 156 6.57 -12.87 -1.64
C ALA A 156 7.40 -11.64 -2.05
N PRO A 157 7.03 -10.42 -1.64
CA PRO A 157 7.98 -9.32 -1.74
C PRO A 157 9.18 -9.62 -0.84
N ARG A 158 10.39 -9.35 -1.34
CA ARG A 158 11.56 -9.30 -0.46
C ARG A 158 11.44 -8.13 0.49
N PHE A 159 11.03 -6.97 -0.03
CA PHE A 159 10.95 -5.73 0.71
C PHE A 159 9.55 -5.11 0.65
N VAL A 160 9.12 -4.52 1.76
CA VAL A 160 7.95 -3.65 1.81
C VAL A 160 8.37 -2.28 2.34
N VAL A 161 8.18 -1.25 1.52
CA VAL A 161 8.37 0.14 1.91
C VAL A 161 7.02 0.69 2.34
N ALA A 162 6.85 0.94 3.64
CA ALA A 162 5.57 1.33 4.23
C ALA A 162 5.61 2.73 4.82
N PHE A 163 4.56 3.53 4.60
CA PHE A 163 4.44 4.90 5.14
C PHE A 163 3.17 5.09 5.96
N ARG A 164 3.31 5.65 7.17
CA ARG A 164 2.17 6.06 7.97
C ARG A 164 1.61 7.40 7.50
N GLY A 165 0.35 7.65 7.82
CA GLY A 165 -0.23 8.98 7.73
C GLY A 165 0.04 9.84 8.96
N THR A 166 -0.68 10.96 9.05
CA THR A 166 -0.61 11.89 10.17
C THR A 166 -1.14 11.26 11.44
N ILE A 167 -0.44 11.46 12.56
CA ILE A 167 -0.94 11.12 13.90
C ILE A 167 -1.71 12.33 14.42
N LYS A 168 -3.01 12.16 14.67
CA LYS A 168 -3.84 13.24 15.19
C LYS A 168 -3.40 13.62 16.60
N LYS A 169 -3.28 14.92 16.86
CA LYS A 169 -3.24 15.44 18.22
C LYS A 169 -4.63 15.27 18.85
N ARG A 170 -4.69 15.10 20.18
CA ARG A 170 -5.98 15.03 20.89
C ARG A 170 -6.75 16.32 20.63
N GLY A 171 -8.03 16.22 20.23
CA GLY A 171 -8.91 17.38 20.02
C GLY A 171 -8.97 17.97 18.59
N SER A 172 -8.19 17.48 17.61
CA SER A 172 -8.28 18.00 16.24
C SER A 172 -9.64 17.72 15.59
N ILE A 173 -10.34 18.78 15.17
CA ILE A 173 -11.61 18.70 14.44
C ILE A 173 -11.36 18.11 13.04
N LEU A 174 -12.33 17.36 12.49
CA LEU A 174 -12.27 16.78 11.14
C LEU A 174 -11.86 17.80 10.07
N ARG A 175 -12.45 19.00 10.11
CA ARG A 175 -12.20 20.06 9.12
C ARG A 175 -10.73 20.48 9.14
N ASP A 176 -10.17 20.69 10.33
CA ASP A 176 -8.79 21.12 10.50
C ASP A 176 -7.84 20.02 10.06
N PHE A 177 -8.08 18.78 10.50
CA PHE A 177 -7.31 17.62 10.05
C PHE A 177 -7.31 17.47 8.52
N LYS A 178 -8.45 17.70 7.87
CA LYS A 178 -8.57 17.64 6.41
C LYS A 178 -7.82 18.79 5.74
N LEU A 179 -7.90 20.00 6.27
CA LEU A 179 -7.19 21.16 5.75
C LEU A 179 -5.68 20.99 5.88
N ASP A 180 -5.21 20.51 7.04
CA ASP A 180 -3.79 20.20 7.29
C ASP A 180 -3.30 19.15 6.30
N LEU A 181 -4.08 18.08 6.11
CA LEU A 181 -3.72 17.03 5.16
C LEU A 181 -3.64 17.57 3.72
N LEU A 182 -4.61 18.38 3.29
CA LEU A 182 -4.58 18.99 1.96
C LEU A 182 -3.38 19.92 1.79
N CYS A 183 -3.08 20.75 2.79
CA CYS A 183 -1.92 21.63 2.80
C CYS A 183 -0.62 20.84 2.62
N LEU A 184 -0.39 19.86 3.51
CA LEU A 184 0.78 18.96 3.46
C LEU A 184 0.89 18.24 2.11
N CYS A 185 -0.25 17.88 1.51
CA CYS A 185 -0.24 17.17 0.26
C CYS A 185 0.10 18.05 -0.96
N ASN A 186 -0.26 19.33 -0.96
CA ASN A 186 0.13 20.24 -2.05
C ASN A 186 1.65 20.45 -2.09
N GLU A 187 2.27 20.48 -0.92
CA GLU A 187 3.70 20.66 -0.76
C GLU A 187 4.47 19.34 -0.67
N LEU A 188 3.76 18.21 -0.79
CA LEU A 188 4.33 16.88 -0.52
C LEU A 188 5.58 16.60 -1.35
N HIS A 189 5.54 16.96 -2.64
CA HIS A 189 6.65 16.78 -3.57
C HIS A 189 7.93 17.55 -3.17
N ARG A 190 7.81 18.56 -2.31
CA ARG A 190 8.92 19.36 -1.75
C ARG A 190 9.27 18.97 -0.32
N SER A 191 8.47 18.11 0.32
CA SER A 191 8.70 17.70 1.70
C SER A 191 9.93 16.80 1.82
N SER A 192 10.66 16.96 2.92
CA SER A 192 11.76 16.07 3.33
C SER A 192 11.32 14.61 3.36
N ARG A 193 10.13 14.33 3.90
CA ARG A 193 9.56 12.97 3.94
C ARG A 193 9.46 12.34 2.56
N PHE A 194 8.99 13.09 1.56
CA PHE A 194 8.89 12.57 0.20
C PHE A 194 10.26 12.35 -0.44
N GLN A 195 11.20 13.28 -0.26
CA GLN A 195 12.56 13.13 -0.79
C GLN A 195 13.26 11.89 -0.22
N LEU A 196 13.18 11.72 1.11
CA LEU A 196 13.72 10.54 1.80
C LEU A 196 13.02 9.25 1.38
N ALA A 197 11.68 9.27 1.24
CA ALA A 197 10.90 8.14 0.75
C ALA A 197 11.28 7.73 -0.67
N GLU A 198 11.41 8.70 -1.59
CA GLU A 198 11.79 8.46 -2.97
C GLU A 198 13.20 7.88 -3.04
N GLN A 199 14.15 8.42 -2.28
CA GLN A 199 15.51 7.91 -2.22
C GLN A 199 15.55 6.46 -1.70
N ALA A 200 14.85 6.18 -0.60
CA ALA A 200 14.76 4.84 -0.04
C ALA A 200 14.14 3.84 -1.03
N LEU A 201 13.05 4.23 -1.69
CA LEU A 201 12.38 3.40 -2.70
C LEU A 201 13.32 3.08 -3.87
N ARG A 202 14.00 4.09 -4.42
CA ARG A 202 14.96 3.92 -5.51
C ARG A 202 16.11 2.98 -5.12
N ASN A 203 16.65 3.14 -3.92
CA ASN A 203 17.75 2.30 -3.43
C ASN A 203 17.33 0.83 -3.30
N ILE A 204 16.16 0.57 -2.70
CA ILE A 204 15.64 -0.79 -2.52
C ILE A 204 15.30 -1.45 -3.87
N VAL A 205 14.71 -0.70 -4.79
CA VAL A 205 14.40 -1.21 -6.14
C VAL A 205 15.67 -1.48 -6.94
N ALA A 206 16.68 -0.61 -6.86
CA ALA A 206 17.98 -0.85 -7.50
C ALA A 206 18.68 -2.09 -6.94
N LEU A 207 18.54 -2.38 -5.64
CA LEU A 207 19.14 -3.54 -4.99
C LEU A 207 18.47 -4.87 -5.38
N THR A 208 17.16 -4.88 -5.62
CA THR A 208 16.37 -6.13 -5.65
C THR A 208 15.50 -6.35 -6.86
N GLY A 209 15.37 -5.34 -7.72
CA GLY A 209 14.42 -5.32 -8.82
C GLY A 209 12.98 -5.02 -8.36
N PRO A 210 12.16 -4.47 -9.26
CA PRO A 210 10.83 -3.95 -8.93
C PRO A 210 9.82 -5.02 -8.49
N THR A 211 9.95 -6.25 -8.98
CA THR A 211 9.01 -7.36 -8.68
C THR A 211 9.11 -7.86 -7.24
N ASN A 212 10.18 -7.51 -6.53
CA ASN A 212 10.45 -7.96 -5.17
C ASN A 212 10.11 -6.88 -4.13
N VAL A 213 9.47 -5.79 -4.54
CA VAL A 213 9.20 -4.63 -3.67
C VAL A 213 7.71 -4.30 -3.69
N TRP A 214 7.12 -4.19 -2.49
CA TRP A 214 5.81 -3.57 -2.31
C TRP A 214 5.95 -2.16 -1.77
N LEU A 215 5.10 -1.27 -2.25
CA LEU A 215 4.97 0.09 -1.77
C LEU A 215 3.63 0.25 -1.07
N ALA A 216 3.60 0.59 0.21
CA ALA A 216 2.35 0.69 0.96
C ALA A 216 2.25 2.02 1.70
N GLY A 217 1.05 2.57 1.80
CA GLY A 217 0.85 3.77 2.59
C GLY A 217 -0.59 4.01 2.98
N HIS A 218 -0.79 4.75 4.07
CA HIS A 218 -2.11 5.14 4.55
C HIS A 218 -2.25 6.67 4.67
N SER A 219 -3.38 7.24 4.25
CA SER A 219 -3.65 8.68 4.38
C SER A 219 -2.52 9.51 3.76
N LEU A 220 -1.86 10.42 4.50
CA LEU A 220 -0.67 11.14 4.01
C LEU A 220 0.44 10.19 3.50
N GLY A 221 0.67 9.07 4.19
CA GLY A 221 1.63 8.06 3.75
C GLY A 221 1.23 7.40 2.44
N SER A 222 -0.07 7.26 2.19
CA SER A 222 -0.58 6.79 0.89
C SER A 222 -0.35 7.81 -0.22
N ALA A 223 -0.37 9.10 0.08
CA ALA A 223 -0.01 10.13 -0.90
C ALA A 223 1.49 10.09 -1.22
N ILE A 224 2.35 9.83 -0.22
CA ILE A 224 3.80 9.62 -0.43
C ILE A 224 4.02 8.40 -1.34
N ALA A 225 3.39 7.27 -1.01
CA ALA A 225 3.43 6.05 -1.81
C ALA A 225 2.92 6.28 -3.24
N LEU A 226 1.80 6.99 -3.41
CA LEU A 226 1.23 7.33 -4.71
C LEU A 226 2.23 8.14 -5.56
N LEU A 227 2.82 9.20 -5.00
CA LEU A 227 3.79 10.02 -5.73
C LEU A 227 5.07 9.24 -6.08
N GLY A 228 5.57 8.42 -5.14
CA GLY A 228 6.75 7.58 -5.36
C GLY A 228 6.50 6.55 -6.45
N GLY A 229 5.38 5.82 -6.37
CA GLY A 229 4.95 4.85 -7.37
C GLY A 229 4.73 5.49 -8.75
N LYS A 230 4.12 6.68 -8.82
CA LYS A 230 3.99 7.44 -10.08
C LYS A 230 5.36 7.76 -10.70
N LYS A 231 6.32 8.21 -9.89
CA LYS A 231 7.67 8.50 -10.39
C LYS A 231 8.36 7.24 -10.93
N MET A 232 8.30 6.13 -10.20
CA MET A 232 8.88 4.87 -10.63
C MET A 232 8.21 4.35 -11.92
N ALA A 233 6.89 4.42 -12.00
CA ALA A 233 6.13 4.04 -13.19
C ALA A 233 6.52 4.86 -14.43
N LYS A 234 6.65 6.19 -14.29
CA LYS A 234 7.13 7.06 -15.37
C LYS A 234 8.56 6.76 -15.83
N MET A 235 9.35 6.07 -15.01
CA MET A 235 10.68 5.57 -15.38
C MET A 235 10.62 4.17 -16.02
N GLY A 236 9.44 3.64 -16.33
CA GLY A 236 9.25 2.29 -16.85
C GLY A 236 9.32 1.19 -15.79
N ILE A 237 9.26 1.54 -14.49
CA ILE A 237 9.46 0.63 -13.37
C ILE A 237 8.18 0.60 -12.49
N PRO A 238 7.08 -0.05 -12.94
CA PRO A 238 5.86 -0.11 -12.15
C PRO A 238 6.10 -0.93 -10.87
N ILE A 239 5.84 -0.30 -9.72
CA ILE A 239 5.96 -0.95 -8.41
C ILE A 239 4.57 -1.34 -7.90
N GLU A 240 4.44 -2.57 -7.42
CA GLU A 240 3.20 -3.01 -6.81
C GLU A 240 2.89 -2.15 -5.57
N SER A 241 1.74 -1.46 -5.60
CA SER A 241 1.41 -0.42 -4.64
C SER A 241 0.08 -0.66 -3.95
N TYR A 242 0.04 -0.50 -2.62
CA TYR A 242 -1.14 -0.60 -1.77
C TYR A 242 -1.43 0.76 -1.15
N LEU A 243 -2.46 1.43 -1.66
CA LEU A 243 -2.78 2.82 -1.36
C LEU A 243 -4.06 2.90 -0.51
N PHE A 244 -3.91 3.06 0.80
CA PHE A 244 -5.03 3.07 1.74
C PHE A 244 -5.51 4.48 2.04
N ASN A 245 -6.77 4.77 1.70
CA ASN A 245 -7.44 6.04 1.94
C ASN A 245 -6.61 7.28 1.54
N PRO A 246 -6.00 7.33 0.33
CA PRO A 246 -5.21 8.47 -0.08
C PRO A 246 -6.07 9.75 -0.17
N PRO A 247 -5.53 10.91 0.23
CA PRO A 247 -6.18 12.19 -0.02
C PRO A 247 -6.21 12.52 -1.51
N ILE A 248 -7.37 12.96 -1.97
CA ILE A 248 -7.51 13.46 -3.35
C ILE A 248 -7.11 14.93 -3.40
N LEU A 249 -6.02 15.21 -4.10
CA LEU A 249 -5.35 16.51 -4.08
C LEU A 249 -5.91 17.48 -5.11
N PHE A 250 -7.16 17.92 -4.94
CA PHE A 250 -7.60 19.08 -5.71
C PHE A 250 -6.76 20.29 -5.29
N SER A 251 -6.02 20.88 -6.24
CA SER A 251 -5.32 22.16 -6.02
C SER A 251 -6.26 23.13 -5.28
N PRO A 252 -5.91 23.57 -4.06
CA PRO A 252 -6.81 24.34 -3.22
C PRO A 252 -6.51 25.82 -3.41
N ILE A 253 -7.28 26.46 -4.27
CA ILE A 253 -7.47 27.92 -4.19
C ILE A 253 -8.95 28.29 -3.97
N GLU A 254 -9.87 27.32 -3.96
CA GLU A 254 -11.31 27.61 -3.92
C GLU A 254 -12.02 27.41 -2.58
N ARG A 255 -11.32 27.14 -1.46
CA ARG A 255 -12.00 26.92 -0.17
C ARG A 255 -11.59 27.83 0.98
N ILE A 256 -10.90 28.94 0.67
CA ILE A 256 -10.82 30.08 1.57
C ILE A 256 -12.06 30.94 1.32
N LYS A 257 -13.09 30.81 2.18
CA LYS A 257 -14.33 31.61 2.13
C LYS A 257 -14.13 33.08 2.56
N ASN A 258 -12.92 33.50 2.88
CA ASN A 258 -12.65 34.83 3.42
C ASN A 258 -11.99 35.72 2.36
N GLN A 259 -12.78 36.56 1.68
CA GLN A 259 -12.30 37.51 0.66
C GLN A 259 -11.29 38.53 1.23
N LYS A 260 -11.28 38.79 2.54
CA LYS A 260 -10.34 39.74 3.17
C LYS A 260 -8.92 39.21 3.36
N LEU A 261 -8.70 37.89 3.24
CA LEU A 261 -7.35 37.31 3.30
C LEU A 261 -6.69 37.13 1.92
N LYS A 262 -7.33 37.63 0.84
CA LYS A 262 -6.77 37.57 -0.53
C LYS A 262 -5.58 38.51 -0.77
N HIS A 263 -5.40 39.53 0.08
CA HIS A 263 -4.39 40.58 -0.14
C HIS A 263 -3.20 40.52 0.85
N GLY A 264 -3.11 39.48 1.69
CA GLY A 264 -2.15 39.42 2.80
C GLY A 264 -0.96 38.48 2.62
N ILE A 265 -0.82 37.78 1.48
CA ILE A 265 0.33 36.91 1.22
C ILE A 265 1.07 37.43 -0.03
N HIS A 266 1.54 38.66 0.07
CA HIS A 266 2.74 39.07 -0.67
C HIS A 266 3.93 38.48 0.07
N PHE A 267 4.25 37.21 -0.21
CA PHE A 267 5.47 36.60 0.30
C PHE A 267 6.66 37.12 -0.52
N THR A 268 7.39 38.02 0.13
CA THR A 268 8.69 38.57 -0.25
C THR A 268 9.74 37.46 -0.40
N SER A 269 10.08 37.04 -1.62
CA SER A 269 11.41 36.48 -1.98
C SER A 269 11.57 36.24 -3.50
N SER A 270 11.33 37.24 -4.37
CA SER A 270 11.53 37.08 -5.82
C SER A 270 12.27 38.24 -6.51
N MET A 271 13.14 38.92 -5.78
CA MET A 271 14.10 39.87 -6.37
C MET A 271 15.53 39.34 -6.23
N VAL A 272 15.90 38.35 -7.05
CA VAL A 272 17.29 38.12 -7.52
C VAL A 272 17.29 37.39 -8.87
N LYS A 273 16.26 36.60 -9.21
CA LYS A 273 16.29 35.72 -10.40
C LYS A 273 15.83 36.33 -11.73
N ALA A 274 15.64 37.65 -11.82
CA ALA A 274 15.29 38.30 -13.09
C ALA A 274 16.50 38.62 -13.98
N GLY A 275 17.74 38.50 -13.47
CA GLY A 275 18.96 38.81 -14.22
C GLY A 275 19.64 37.64 -14.94
N LEU A 276 19.23 36.38 -14.69
CA LEU A 276 19.93 35.19 -15.20
C LEU A 276 19.15 34.44 -16.31
N ALA A 277 18.00 34.96 -16.74
CA ALA A 277 17.16 34.31 -17.75
C ALA A 277 17.53 34.65 -19.20
N VAL A 278 18.49 35.56 -19.43
CA VAL A 278 18.88 36.00 -20.79
C VAL A 278 20.11 35.24 -21.33
N ALA A 279 20.84 34.48 -20.50
CA ALA A 279 22.16 33.96 -20.89
C ALA A 279 22.24 32.45 -21.21
N LEU A 280 21.14 31.69 -21.25
CA LEU A 280 21.20 30.24 -21.56
C LEU A 280 20.22 29.85 -22.67
N LYS A 281 20.41 30.46 -23.85
CA LYS A 281 20.07 29.82 -25.13
C LYS A 281 21.22 28.90 -25.51
N GLY A 282 21.13 27.63 -25.12
CA GLY A 282 22.10 26.60 -25.48
C GLY A 282 21.46 25.23 -25.42
N ASN A 283 21.28 24.63 -26.60
CA ASN A 283 20.92 23.23 -26.89
C ASN A 283 20.83 22.28 -25.69
N HIS A 284 19.62 21.85 -25.36
CA HIS A 284 19.38 20.44 -25.03
C HIS A 284 18.05 19.97 -25.64
N GLN A 285 18.13 18.78 -26.21
CA GLN A 285 17.14 18.08 -27.02
C GLN A 285 15.73 18.15 -26.42
N ARG A 286 14.76 18.56 -27.25
CA ARG A 286 13.33 18.29 -27.03
C ARG A 286 13.15 16.76 -26.96
N SER A 287 13.16 16.19 -25.76
CA SER A 287 12.55 14.89 -25.56
C SER A 287 11.06 15.05 -25.87
N GLN A 288 10.54 14.19 -26.74
CA GLN A 288 9.10 14.11 -26.97
C GLN A 288 8.47 13.80 -25.60
N GLN A 289 7.70 14.76 -25.04
CA GLN A 289 6.93 14.51 -23.83
C GLN A 289 5.82 13.52 -24.19
N GLU A 290 6.06 12.23 -23.95
CA GLU A 290 4.99 11.24 -23.91
C GLU A 290 3.91 11.70 -22.92
N ASP A 291 2.64 11.50 -23.29
CA ASP A 291 1.50 11.82 -22.43
C ASP A 291 1.72 11.16 -21.05
N PRO A 292 1.71 11.93 -19.94
CA PRO A 292 1.86 11.39 -18.60
C PRO A 292 0.92 10.22 -18.27
N PHE A 293 -0.26 10.14 -18.90
CA PHE A 293 -1.18 9.01 -18.74
C PHE A 293 -0.71 7.75 -19.47
N VAL A 294 -0.09 7.90 -20.64
CA VAL A 294 0.53 6.79 -21.38
C VAL A 294 1.71 6.22 -20.60
N ALA A 295 2.58 7.08 -20.06
CA ALA A 295 3.71 6.67 -19.22
C ALA A 295 3.29 5.95 -17.92
N LEU A 296 2.04 6.17 -17.46
CA LEU A 296 1.49 5.56 -16.26
C LEU A 296 0.54 4.38 -16.56
N SER A 297 0.27 4.09 -17.83
CA SER A 297 -0.75 3.10 -18.26
C SER A 297 -0.47 1.69 -17.76
N THR A 298 0.82 1.32 -17.68
CA THR A 298 1.32 0.02 -17.22
C THR A 298 1.28 -0.14 -15.70
N TRP A 299 1.13 0.97 -14.95
CA TRP A 299 1.11 0.94 -13.50
C TRP A 299 -0.30 0.73 -12.97
N LEU A 300 -0.49 -0.36 -12.22
CA LEU A 300 -1.78 -0.76 -11.67
C LEU A 300 -1.72 -0.86 -10.14
N PRO A 301 -1.84 0.26 -9.41
CA PRO A 301 -1.88 0.24 -7.96
C PRO A 301 -3.22 -0.31 -7.43
N TYR A 302 -3.17 -0.96 -6.27
CA TYR A 302 -4.35 -1.29 -5.47
C TYR A 302 -4.76 -0.07 -4.65
N LEU A 303 -5.96 0.45 -4.93
CA LEU A 303 -6.48 1.67 -4.34
C LEU A 303 -7.66 1.33 -3.42
N PHE A 304 -7.49 1.54 -2.12
CA PHE A 304 -8.48 1.20 -1.10
C PHE A 304 -9.16 2.47 -0.59
N VAL A 305 -10.49 2.52 -0.69
CA VAL A 305 -11.28 3.71 -0.35
C VAL A 305 -12.54 3.35 0.41
N ASN A 306 -13.01 4.27 1.26
CA ASN A 306 -14.25 4.13 1.99
C ASN A 306 -15.23 5.25 1.59
N PRO A 307 -16.49 4.95 1.21
CA PRO A 307 -17.48 5.97 0.86
C PRO A 307 -17.76 6.97 2.00
N ALA A 308 -17.70 6.52 3.26
CA ALA A 308 -17.87 7.34 4.45
C ALA A 308 -16.61 8.15 4.83
N ASP A 309 -15.51 8.02 4.08
CA ASP A 309 -14.30 8.81 4.25
C ASP A 309 -14.24 9.99 3.26
N PRO A 310 -14.52 11.23 3.70
CA PRO A 310 -14.53 12.41 2.84
C PRO A 310 -13.14 12.85 2.34
N ILE A 311 -12.06 12.15 2.72
CA ILE A 311 -10.70 12.38 2.22
C ILE A 311 -10.47 11.62 0.91
N CYS A 312 -10.93 10.37 0.82
CA CYS A 312 -10.67 9.49 -0.32
C CYS A 312 -11.91 9.12 -1.15
N SER A 313 -13.14 9.34 -0.65
CA SER A 313 -14.37 8.85 -1.29
C SER A 313 -14.60 9.36 -2.72
N LYS A 314 -14.03 10.52 -3.10
CA LYS A 314 -14.19 11.03 -4.48
C LYS A 314 -13.44 10.19 -5.54
N TYR A 315 -12.57 9.26 -5.15
CA TYR A 315 -11.93 8.32 -6.07
C TYR A 315 -12.95 7.38 -6.69
N ILE A 316 -14.03 7.06 -5.95
CA ILE A 316 -15.14 6.24 -6.44
C ILE A 316 -15.76 6.94 -7.66
N GLY A 317 -16.19 8.20 -7.52
CA GLY A 317 -16.75 8.97 -8.61
C GLY A 317 -15.77 9.17 -9.78
N TYR A 318 -14.50 9.41 -9.49
CA TYR A 318 -13.45 9.55 -10.50
C TYR A 318 -13.34 8.31 -11.41
N PHE A 319 -13.33 7.12 -10.84
CA PHE A 319 -13.17 5.87 -11.58
C PHE A 319 -14.47 5.33 -12.18
N VAL A 320 -15.61 5.49 -11.50
CA VAL A 320 -16.93 5.14 -12.04
C VAL A 320 -17.27 5.98 -13.27
N GLN A 321 -17.01 7.29 -13.22
CA GLN A 321 -17.24 8.18 -14.37
C GLN A 321 -16.35 7.84 -15.57
N LYS A 322 -15.14 7.32 -15.33
CA LYS A 322 -14.22 6.88 -16.38
C LYS A 322 -14.69 5.61 -17.09
N ASN A 323 -15.31 4.67 -16.38
CA ASN A 323 -15.80 3.41 -16.98
C ASN A 323 -17.13 3.59 -17.74
N GLY A 324 -17.95 4.59 -17.38
CA GLY A 324 -19.25 4.87 -18.01
C GLY A 324 -19.19 5.54 -19.39
N MET A 325 -18.10 5.41 -20.15
CA MET A 325 -17.93 6.03 -21.47
C MET A 325 -17.90 5.00 -22.60
N GLU A 326 -19.05 4.39 -22.86
CA GLU A 326 -19.42 3.94 -24.22
C GLU A 326 -20.52 4.82 -24.84
N GLY A 327 -20.89 5.94 -24.21
CA GLY A 327 -21.73 6.96 -24.84
C GLY A 327 -21.84 8.21 -23.97
N THR A 328 -21.48 9.37 -24.53
CA THR A 328 -21.86 10.70 -24.01
C THR A 328 -21.49 11.02 -22.55
N GLY A 329 -20.19 11.26 -22.25
CA GLY A 329 -19.83 11.73 -20.90
C GLY A 329 -18.45 12.32 -20.62
N THR A 330 -17.46 12.17 -21.53
CA THR A 330 -16.08 12.72 -21.39
C THR A 330 -16.05 14.20 -21.00
N GLY A 331 -17.05 14.95 -21.45
CA GLY A 331 -17.08 16.39 -21.27
C GLY A 331 -17.13 16.88 -19.83
N LYS A 332 -17.85 16.26 -18.87
CA LYS A 332 -18.18 17.00 -17.62
C LYS A 332 -17.04 17.07 -16.60
N PHE A 333 -16.29 16.00 -16.35
CA PHE A 333 -15.19 16.01 -15.37
C PHE A 333 -13.92 16.66 -15.94
N GLU A 334 -13.63 16.41 -17.21
CA GLU A 334 -12.55 17.10 -17.91
C GLU A 334 -12.88 18.57 -18.14
N ARG A 335 -14.12 18.96 -18.48
CA ARG A 335 -14.53 20.38 -18.47
C ARG A 335 -14.55 20.94 -17.06
N LEU A 336 -14.84 20.17 -16.01
CA LEU A 336 -14.73 20.67 -14.63
C LEU A 336 -13.26 20.94 -14.27
N LEU A 337 -12.34 20.02 -14.59
CA LEU A 337 -10.90 20.19 -14.38
C LEU A 337 -10.33 21.31 -15.27
N ALA A 338 -10.75 21.40 -16.53
CA ALA A 338 -10.30 22.41 -17.49
C ALA A 338 -10.92 23.80 -17.22
N ALA A 339 -12.20 23.88 -16.86
CA ALA A 339 -12.84 25.13 -16.43
C ALA A 339 -12.25 25.61 -15.11
N ARG A 340 -11.91 24.70 -14.19
CA ARG A 340 -11.21 25.04 -12.94
C ARG A 340 -9.76 25.47 -13.19
N ARG A 341 -9.06 24.92 -14.19
CA ARG A 341 -7.76 25.42 -14.69
C ARG A 341 -7.88 26.83 -15.28
N LYS A 342 -8.92 27.11 -16.08
CA LYS A 342 -9.19 28.44 -16.67
C LYS A 342 -9.60 29.48 -15.62
N LEU A 343 -10.41 29.12 -14.63
CA LEU A 343 -10.86 30.02 -13.56
C LEU A 343 -9.71 30.46 -12.63
N LEU A 344 -8.64 29.67 -12.53
CA LEU A 344 -7.49 29.91 -11.67
C LEU A 344 -6.38 30.79 -12.30
N GLY A 345 -6.58 31.31 -13.52
CA GLY A 345 -5.76 32.38 -14.07
C GLY A 345 -4.25 32.14 -14.09
N ALA A 346 -3.80 30.89 -14.28
CA ALA A 346 -2.36 30.55 -14.30
C ALA A 346 -1.90 30.22 -15.74
N PRO A 347 -1.57 31.21 -16.58
CA PRO A 347 -0.77 30.96 -17.76
C PRO A 347 0.66 30.61 -17.29
N GLY A 348 1.13 29.40 -17.62
CA GLY A 348 2.55 29.04 -17.51
C GLY A 348 3.03 28.29 -16.27
N ARG A 349 2.17 27.53 -15.56
CA ARG A 349 2.64 26.53 -14.58
C ARG A 349 2.15 25.13 -14.95
N ASP A 350 3.00 24.41 -15.67
CA ASP A 350 2.87 22.97 -15.95
C ASP A 350 2.97 22.14 -14.66
N SER A 351 1.93 22.18 -13.83
CA SER A 351 1.77 21.24 -12.72
C SER A 351 0.64 20.27 -13.07
N GLU A 352 1.04 19.13 -13.63
CA GLU A 352 0.19 17.96 -13.80
C GLU A 352 -0.56 17.66 -12.49
N PRO A 353 -1.86 17.30 -12.51
CA PRO A 353 -2.59 16.97 -11.29
C PRO A 353 -1.91 15.80 -10.60
N SER A 354 -1.19 16.09 -9.52
CA SER A 354 -0.23 15.17 -8.88
C SER A 354 -0.84 13.83 -8.45
N HIS A 355 -2.16 13.77 -8.25
CA HIS A 355 -2.91 12.68 -7.64
C HIS A 355 -3.78 11.84 -8.59
N LEU A 356 -3.94 12.27 -9.85
CA LEU A 356 -4.70 11.48 -10.82
C LEU A 356 -3.81 10.37 -11.36
N ILE A 357 -4.38 9.17 -11.44
CA ILE A 357 -3.73 7.97 -11.98
C ILE A 357 -4.64 7.35 -13.04
N PRO A 358 -4.07 6.88 -14.16
CA PRO A 358 -4.85 6.38 -15.28
C PRO A 358 -5.51 5.03 -14.97
N SER A 359 -4.87 4.18 -14.17
CA SER A 359 -5.31 2.82 -13.89
C SER A 359 -5.26 2.55 -12.38
N ALA A 360 -6.17 1.72 -11.88
CA ALA A 360 -6.14 1.19 -10.52
C ALA A 360 -7.00 -0.06 -10.38
N CYS A 361 -6.64 -0.93 -9.43
CA CYS A 361 -7.57 -1.90 -8.86
C CYS A 361 -8.27 -1.22 -7.68
N LEU A 362 -9.47 -0.68 -7.91
CA LEU A 362 -10.23 0.08 -6.93
C LEU A 362 -10.99 -0.87 -6.01
N THR A 363 -10.72 -0.77 -4.71
CA THR A 363 -11.41 -1.52 -3.67
C THR A 363 -12.21 -0.57 -2.78
N VAL A 364 -13.52 -0.74 -2.79
CA VAL A 364 -14.47 0.08 -2.01
C VAL A 364 -14.93 -0.71 -0.80
N ASN A 365 -14.78 -0.14 0.40
CA ASN A 365 -15.33 -0.71 1.62
C ASN A 365 -16.86 -0.54 1.65
N LEU A 366 -17.59 -1.65 1.80
CA LEU A 366 -19.05 -1.69 1.89
C LEU A 366 -19.55 -1.93 3.32
N SER A 367 -18.66 -2.19 4.28
CA SER A 367 -19.01 -2.33 5.68
C SER A 367 -19.44 -0.98 6.28
N GLU A 368 -20.41 -1.02 7.19
CA GLU A 368 -20.86 0.16 7.91
C GLU A 368 -19.70 0.81 8.68
N SER A 369 -19.61 2.14 8.55
CA SER A 369 -18.57 2.94 9.17
C SER A 369 -19.22 4.11 9.91
N PRO A 370 -19.68 3.92 11.17
CA PRO A 370 -20.48 4.91 11.90
C PRO A 370 -19.75 6.22 12.22
N SER A 371 -18.43 6.29 11.98
CA SER A 371 -17.67 7.53 12.16
C SER A 371 -16.55 7.67 11.13
N PHE A 372 -16.17 8.92 10.87
CA PHE A 372 -15.00 9.24 10.06
C PHE A 372 -13.72 8.53 10.55
N LYS A 373 -13.52 8.40 11.87
CA LYS A 373 -12.31 7.76 12.41
C LYS A 373 -12.23 6.28 12.02
N GLN A 374 -13.37 5.61 11.95
CA GLN A 374 -13.47 4.22 11.49
C GLN A 374 -13.33 4.15 9.97
N ALA A 375 -14.08 4.99 9.25
CA ALA A 375 -14.06 5.06 7.79
C ALA A 375 -12.68 5.43 7.21
N HIS A 376 -11.92 6.27 7.89
CA HIS A 376 -10.58 6.65 7.47
C HIS A 376 -9.50 5.74 8.05
N GLY A 377 -9.76 5.00 9.13
CA GLY A 377 -8.71 4.29 9.84
C GLY A 377 -8.17 3.08 9.08
N ILE A 378 -6.84 2.90 9.09
CA ILE A 378 -6.18 1.74 8.46
C ILE A 378 -6.70 0.38 8.95
N HIS A 379 -7.28 0.33 10.15
CA HIS A 379 -7.75 -0.90 10.79
C HIS A 379 -8.93 -1.59 10.11
N GLN A 380 -9.67 -0.88 9.27
CA GLN A 380 -10.74 -1.49 8.49
C GLN A 380 -10.22 -2.53 7.48
N TRP A 381 -8.96 -2.40 7.03
CA TRP A 381 -8.42 -3.13 5.89
C TRP A 381 -7.83 -4.51 6.24
N TRP A 382 -7.75 -4.86 7.53
CA TRP A 382 -7.40 -6.20 8.00
C TRP A 382 -8.55 -6.89 8.74
N ASN A 383 -9.78 -6.37 8.62
CA ASN A 383 -10.95 -7.02 9.19
C ASN A 383 -11.29 -8.28 8.37
N PRO A 384 -11.31 -9.49 8.98
CA PRO A 384 -11.65 -10.72 8.26
C PRO A 384 -13.08 -10.73 7.72
N ASN A 385 -13.98 -9.94 8.32
CA ASN A 385 -15.38 -9.81 7.91
C ASN A 385 -15.63 -8.55 7.06
N LEU A 386 -14.58 -8.00 6.45
CA LEU A 386 -14.69 -6.84 5.57
C LEU A 386 -15.57 -7.18 4.37
N LYS A 387 -16.67 -6.46 4.20
CA LYS A 387 -17.45 -6.46 2.96
C LYS A 387 -16.85 -5.39 2.06
N PHE A 388 -16.47 -5.76 0.84
CA PHE A 388 -15.85 -4.86 -0.11
C PHE A 388 -16.23 -5.25 -1.54
N GLN A 389 -16.08 -4.30 -2.45
CA GLN A 389 -16.18 -4.50 -3.88
C GLN A 389 -14.85 -4.10 -4.51
N SER A 390 -14.33 -4.94 -5.41
CA SER A 390 -13.05 -4.68 -6.09
C SER A 390 -13.27 -4.66 -7.59
N GLU A 391 -12.87 -3.56 -8.25
CA GLU A 391 -13.04 -3.33 -9.67
C GLU A 391 -11.73 -2.91 -10.32
N LEU A 392 -11.46 -3.46 -11.50
CA LEU A 392 -10.28 -3.14 -12.30
C LEU A 392 -10.60 -1.98 -13.25
N HIS A 393 -9.94 -0.84 -13.05
CA HIS A 393 -9.99 0.30 -13.97
C HIS A 393 -8.66 0.38 -14.72
N LYS A 394 -8.67 0.12 -16.03
CA LYS A 394 -7.49 0.26 -16.89
C LYS A 394 -7.68 1.44 -17.85
N PHE A 395 -6.61 2.19 -18.05
CA PHE A 395 -6.49 3.11 -19.17
C PHE A 395 -6.35 2.30 -20.47
N ARG A 396 -7.15 2.67 -21.47
CA ARG A 396 -7.21 2.03 -22.78
C ARG A 396 -6.32 2.78 -23.75
#